data_AF-A0A8S2SF52-F1
#
_entry.id   AF-A0A8S2SF52-F1
#
_cell.length_a   1.000
_cell.length_b   1.000
_cell.length_c   1.000
_cell.angle_alpha   90.00
_cell.angle_beta   90.00
_cell.angle_gamma   90.00
#
_symmetry.space_group_name_H-M   'P 1'
#
loop_
_entity.id
_entity.type
_entity.pdbx_description
1 polymer ?
#
loop_
_entity_poly.entity_id
_entity_poly.type
_entity_poly.pdbx_seq_one_letter_code
_entity_poly.pdbx_strand_id
1 'polypeptide(L)'
;PKSGINIWHEIEEIFQSFNLSFGNTPITTDQGSNMIKALSLTDEVRYSCLAHRTNTVLETVWENVKIVNTEFKMFCTSVSNLRTYCQQSGGIQFKLPKTLKSSSGTSPWSSYFLIHN
;
A
#
# COMPACT_ATOMS: atom_id res chain seq x y z
N PRO A 1 -13.35 -2.91 0.57
CA PRO A 1 -12.69 -2.72 1.88
C PRO A 1 -13.60 -3.22 3.03
N LYS A 2 -13.09 -4.09 3.92
CA LYS A 2 -13.86 -4.56 5.09
C LYS A 2 -14.03 -3.43 6.11
N SER A 3 -15.19 -3.35 6.76
CA SER A 3 -15.47 -2.41 7.86
C SER A 3 -14.81 -2.88 9.16
N GLY A 4 -14.64 -1.99 10.14
CA GLY A 4 -14.06 -2.37 11.44
C GLY A 4 -14.88 -3.42 12.19
N ILE A 5 -16.21 -3.37 12.11
CA ILE A 5 -17.10 -4.36 12.73
C ILE A 5 -16.91 -5.75 12.10
N ASN A 6 -16.81 -5.82 10.78
CA ASN A 6 -16.62 -7.11 10.09
C ASN A 6 -15.25 -7.71 10.42
N ILE A 7 -14.23 -6.86 10.53
CA ILE A 7 -12.90 -7.28 10.97
C ILE A 7 -12.94 -7.82 12.39
N TRP A 8 -13.67 -7.17 13.31
CA TRP A 8 -13.81 -7.64 14.69
C TRP A 8 -14.47 -9.02 14.75
N HIS A 9 -15.61 -9.22 14.07
CA HIS A 9 -16.29 -10.52 14.06
C HIS A 9 -15.42 -11.66 13.54
N GLU A 10 -14.65 -11.42 12.47
CA GLU A 10 -13.72 -12.43 11.95
C GLU A 10 -12.61 -12.76 12.95
N ILE A 11 -12.06 -11.76 13.65
CA ILE A 11 -11.06 -11.98 14.68
C ILE A 11 -11.66 -12.77 15.85
N GLU A 12 -12.88 -12.42 16.28
CA GLU A 12 -13.63 -13.09 17.34
C GLU A 12 -13.87 -14.56 17.02
N GLU A 13 -14.38 -14.87 15.82
CA GLU A 13 -14.60 -16.24 15.35
C GLU A 13 -13.30 -17.07 15.35
N ILE A 14 -12.18 -16.48 14.91
CA ILE A 14 -10.88 -17.15 14.91
C ILE A 14 -10.46 -17.47 16.35
N PHE A 15 -10.52 -16.52 17.28
CA PHE A 15 -10.11 -16.76 18.67
C PHE A 15 -10.99 -17.81 19.35
N GLN A 16 -12.31 -17.74 19.14
CA GLN A 16 -13.25 -18.73 19.64
C GLN A 16 -12.96 -20.13 19.09
N SER A 17 -12.56 -20.25 17.81
CA SER A 17 -12.20 -21.54 17.21
C SER A 17 -11.00 -22.23 17.87
N PHE A 18 -10.14 -21.46 18.55
CA PHE A 18 -9.00 -21.97 19.33
C PHE A 18 -9.23 -21.94 20.84
N ASN A 19 -10.45 -21.66 21.32
CA ASN A 19 -10.78 -21.46 22.73
C ASN A 19 -9.89 -20.41 23.42
N LEU A 20 -9.46 -19.39 22.68
CA LEU A 20 -8.67 -18.28 23.22
C LEU A 20 -9.59 -17.19 23.78
N SER A 21 -9.17 -16.59 24.90
CA SER A 21 -9.79 -15.38 25.43
C SER A 21 -8.96 -14.16 25.03
N PHE A 22 -9.66 -13.10 24.64
CA PHE A 22 -9.05 -11.83 24.24
C PHE A 22 -8.25 -11.21 25.39
N GLY A 23 -8.75 -11.29 26.64
CA GLY A 23 -8.21 -10.61 27.82
C GLY A 23 -6.78 -10.95 28.23
N ASN A 24 -6.20 -12.00 27.66
CA ASN A 24 -4.84 -12.46 27.99
C ASN A 24 -3.88 -12.39 26.80
N THR A 25 -4.36 -12.01 25.61
CA THR A 25 -3.57 -12.08 24.38
C THR A 25 -3.31 -10.66 23.86
N PRO A 26 -2.11 -10.10 24.12
CA PRO A 26 -1.78 -8.77 23.61
C PRO A 26 -1.80 -8.77 22.07
N ILE A 27 -2.51 -7.80 21.50
CA ILE A 27 -2.69 -7.70 20.04
C ILE A 27 -1.75 -6.62 19.49
N THR A 28 -0.97 -6.98 18.47
CA THR A 28 -0.13 -6.03 17.74
C THR A 28 -0.68 -5.81 16.33
N THR A 29 -1.04 -4.58 15.98
CA THR A 29 -1.52 -4.25 14.62
C THR A 29 -0.92 -2.97 14.08
N ASP A 30 -1.05 -2.77 12.78
CA ASP A 30 -0.82 -1.46 12.16
C ASP A 30 -1.87 -0.41 12.59
N GLN A 31 -1.69 0.82 12.11
CA GLN A 31 -2.58 1.95 12.37
C GLN A 31 -3.68 2.09 11.31
N GLY A 32 -4.05 1.00 10.63
CA GLY A 32 -5.18 1.02 9.70
C GLY A 32 -6.46 1.45 10.41
N SER A 33 -7.15 2.45 9.87
CA SER A 33 -8.33 3.07 10.53
C SER A 33 -9.44 2.07 10.86
N ASN A 34 -9.67 1.08 10.01
CA ASN A 34 -10.65 0.02 10.27
C ASN A 34 -10.15 -1.02 11.29
N MET A 35 -8.85 -1.30 11.34
CA MET A 35 -8.25 -2.14 12.40
C MET A 35 -8.33 -1.48 13.77
N ILE A 36 -8.10 -0.16 13.83
CA ILE A 36 -8.28 0.63 15.05
C ILE A 36 -9.73 0.54 15.52
N LYS A 37 -10.70 0.75 14.61
CA LYS A 37 -12.13 0.65 14.94
C LYS A 37 -12.56 -0.75 15.38
N ALA A 38 -12.00 -1.79 14.77
CA ALA A 38 -12.29 -3.17 15.16
C ALA A 38 -11.84 -3.44 16.60
N LEU A 39 -10.63 -2.99 16.94
CA LEU A 39 -10.01 -3.24 18.24
C LEU A 39 -10.43 -2.25 19.33
N SER A 40 -11.09 -1.14 18.99
CA SER A 40 -11.71 -0.24 19.98
C SER A 40 -13.02 -0.78 20.56
N LEU A 41 -13.54 -1.87 19.99
CA LEU A 41 -14.73 -2.57 20.51
C LEU A 41 -14.40 -3.44 21.73
N THR A 42 -13.13 -3.51 22.13
CA THR A 42 -12.67 -4.24 23.30
C THR A 42 -11.78 -3.38 24.19
N ASP A 43 -11.66 -3.76 25.46
CA ASP A 43 -10.77 -3.12 26.44
C ASP A 43 -9.33 -3.66 26.38
N GLU A 44 -8.93 -4.28 25.27
CA GLU A 44 -7.66 -5.00 25.17
C GLU A 44 -6.43 -4.11 25.03
N VAL A 45 -5.31 -4.57 25.58
CA VAL A 45 -4.02 -3.90 25.42
C VAL A 45 -3.52 -4.09 23.99
N ARG A 46 -3.59 -3.00 23.23
CA ARG A 46 -3.11 -2.91 21.85
C ARG A 46 -1.72 -2.31 21.78
N TYR A 47 -0.81 -3.04 21.14
CA TYR A 47 0.50 -2.51 20.76
C TYR A 47 0.51 -2.08 19.29
N SER A 48 1.14 -0.94 19.03
CA SER A 48 1.35 -0.47 17.66
C SER A 48 2.48 -1.29 17.02
N CYS A 49 2.27 -1.77 15.80
CA CYS A 49 3.29 -2.46 15.02
C CYS A 49 4.54 -1.58 14.86
N LEU A 50 5.68 -2.05 15.38
CA LEU A 50 6.95 -1.33 15.32
C LEU A 50 7.45 -1.17 13.89
N ALA A 51 7.26 -2.19 13.02
CA ALA A 51 7.66 -2.09 11.62
C ALA A 51 6.92 -0.96 10.90
N HIS A 52 5.59 -0.86 11.12
CA HIS A 52 4.79 0.24 10.57
C HIS A 52 5.25 1.59 11.12
N ARG A 53 5.48 1.70 12.45
CA ARG A 53 5.98 2.94 13.06
C ARG A 53 7.33 3.38 12.49
N THR A 54 8.28 2.45 12.36
CA THR A 54 9.59 2.75 11.79
C THR A 54 9.46 3.22 10.35
N ASN A 55 8.63 2.55 9.55
CA ASN A 55 8.38 2.97 8.17
C ASN A 55 7.79 4.39 8.11
N THR A 56 6.76 4.68 8.91
CA THR A 56 6.16 6.02 8.98
C THR A 56 7.17 7.09 9.38
N VAL A 57 8.05 6.81 10.35
CA VAL A 57 9.10 7.75 10.76
C VAL A 57 10.08 8.00 9.61
N LEU A 58 10.55 6.93 8.94
CA LEU A 58 11.47 7.05 7.82
C LEU A 58 10.85 7.82 6.65
N GLU A 59 9.60 7.52 6.29
CA GLU A 59 8.86 8.26 5.25
C GLU A 59 8.70 9.75 5.61
N THR A 60 8.36 10.04 6.86
CA THR A 60 8.19 11.42 7.33
C THR A 60 9.52 12.19 7.26
N VAL A 61 10.61 11.59 7.74
CA VAL A 61 11.96 12.19 7.66
C VAL A 61 12.37 12.38 6.21
N TRP A 62 12.11 11.40 5.34
CA TRP A 62 12.41 11.47 3.92
C TRP A 62 11.68 12.61 3.21
N GLU A 63 10.37 12.75 3.43
CA GLU A 63 9.60 13.85 2.84
C GLU A 63 10.05 15.21 3.38
N ASN A 64 10.43 15.31 4.66
CA ASN A 64 11.01 16.54 5.20
C ASN A 64 12.33 16.92 4.50
N VAL A 65 13.23 15.96 4.30
CA VAL A 65 14.50 16.18 3.58
C VAL A 65 14.23 16.61 2.12
N LYS A 66 13.28 15.95 1.47
CA LYS A 66 12.86 16.28 0.11
C LYS A 66 12.27 17.69 0.00
N ILE A 67 11.53 18.17 0.99
CA ILE A 67 11.01 19.54 1.01
C ILE A 67 12.14 20.57 1.09
N VAL A 68 13.18 20.30 1.89
CA VAL A 68 14.31 21.22 2.08
C VAL A 68 15.22 21.28 0.84
N ASN A 69 15.33 20.17 0.08
CA ASN A 69 16.13 20.11 -1.13
C ASN A 69 15.27 20.29 -2.39
N THR A 70 15.14 21.54 -2.86
CA THR A 70 14.29 21.90 -4.00
C THR A 70 14.65 21.16 -5.29
N GLU A 71 15.94 20.99 -5.60
CA GLU A 71 16.40 20.28 -6.81
C GLU A 71 16.00 18.81 -6.75
N PHE A 72 16.24 18.16 -5.61
CA PHE A 72 15.85 16.77 -5.39
C PHE A 72 14.33 16.59 -5.47
N LYS A 73 13.55 17.53 -4.92
CA LYS A 73 12.08 17.53 -5.06
C LYS A 73 11.64 17.59 -6.51
N MET A 74 12.22 18.50 -7.31
CA MET A 74 11.90 18.61 -8.74
C MET A 74 12.24 17.32 -9.49
N PHE A 75 13.38 16.70 -9.17
CA PHE A 75 13.76 15.40 -9.72
C PHE A 75 12.72 14.32 -9.40
N CYS A 76 12.33 14.16 -8.12
CA CYS A 76 11.31 13.19 -7.72
C CYS A 76 9.97 13.44 -8.43
N THR A 77 9.54 14.69 -8.53
CA THR A 77 8.31 15.06 -9.27
C THR A 77 8.41 14.70 -10.75
N SER A 78 9.57 14.94 -11.38
CA SER A 78 9.78 14.64 -12.80
C SER A 78 9.72 13.13 -13.06
N VAL A 79 10.33 12.33 -12.19
CA VAL A 79 10.24 10.85 -12.23
C VAL A 79 8.81 10.37 -12.05
N SER A 80 8.06 10.93 -11.08
CA SER A 80 6.66 10.59 -10.86
C SER A 80 5.80 10.92 -12.09
N ASN A 81 5.98 12.11 -12.67
CA ASN A 81 5.26 12.53 -13.87
C ASN A 81 5.57 11.62 -15.07
N LEU A 82 6.84 11.23 -15.25
CA LEU A 82 7.24 10.29 -16.29
C LEU A 82 6.56 8.92 -16.09
N ARG A 83 6.53 8.40 -14.86
CA ARG A 83 5.81 7.16 -14.55
C ARG A 83 4.32 7.27 -14.89
N THR A 84 3.66 8.35 -14.48
CA THR A 84 2.26 8.58 -14.81
C THR A 84 2.04 8.66 -16.32
N TYR A 85 2.90 9.37 -17.06
CA TYR A 85 2.85 9.45 -18.52
C TYR A 85 3.01 8.08 -19.20
N CYS A 86 3.89 7.23 -18.67
CA CYS A 86 4.08 5.86 -19.16
C CYS A 86 2.88 4.95 -18.89
N GLN A 87 2.16 5.18 -17.78
CA GLN A 87 1.03 4.37 -17.34
C GLN A 87 -0.33 4.85 -17.88
N GLN A 88 -0.41 6.04 -18.47
CA GLN A 88 -1.64 6.55 -19.09
C GLN A 88 -2.08 5.69 -20.28
N SER A 89 -3.33 5.24 -20.25
CA SER A 89 -4.04 4.67 -21.41
C SER A 89 -4.19 5.77 -22.47
N GLY A 90 -3.35 5.74 -23.50
CA GLY A 90 -3.22 6.85 -24.46
C GLY A 90 -1.80 7.40 -24.61
N GLY A 91 -0.92 7.14 -23.63
CA GLY A 91 0.37 7.78 -23.49
C GLY A 91 1.47 7.23 -24.41
N ILE A 92 2.69 7.05 -23.87
CA ILE A 92 3.85 6.59 -24.64
C ILE A 92 3.58 5.30 -25.42
N GLN A 93 2.67 4.45 -24.93
CA GLN A 93 2.25 3.21 -25.59
C GLN A 93 1.71 3.40 -27.02
N PHE A 94 1.14 4.57 -27.35
CA PHE A 94 0.69 4.89 -28.71
C PHE A 94 1.83 5.39 -29.62
N LYS A 95 2.89 5.93 -29.02
CA LYS A 95 4.10 6.37 -29.73
C LYS A 95 5.12 5.24 -29.86
N LEU A 96 5.02 4.21 -29.03
CA LEU A 96 5.86 3.03 -29.11
C LEU A 96 5.41 2.16 -30.29
N PRO A 97 6.34 1.54 -31.02
CA PRO A 97 6.01 0.58 -32.06
C PRO A 97 5.10 -0.51 -31.49
N LYS A 98 3.98 -0.77 -32.17
CA LYS A 98 3.03 -1.82 -31.77
C LYS A 98 3.68 -3.20 -31.72
N THR A 99 4.82 -3.38 -32.40
CA THR A 99 5.61 -4.61 -32.39
C THR A 99 7.10 -4.34 -32.62
N LEU A 100 7.98 -5.18 -32.04
CA LEU A 100 9.39 -5.29 -32.44
C LEU A 100 9.57 -6.21 -33.68
N LYS A 101 8.55 -7.00 -34.01
CA LYS A 101 8.45 -7.85 -35.20
C LYS A 101 7.09 -7.62 -35.85
N SER A 102 7.09 -7.17 -37.10
CA SER A 102 6.00 -6.50 -37.83
C SER A 102 4.67 -7.25 -38.02
N SER A 103 4.38 -8.36 -37.33
CA SER A 103 3.26 -9.26 -37.71
C SER A 103 2.37 -9.81 -36.60
N SER A 104 2.57 -9.49 -35.30
CA SER A 104 1.67 -9.95 -34.23
C SER A 104 0.97 -8.78 -33.55
N GLY A 105 -0.36 -8.70 -33.61
CA GLY A 105 -1.16 -7.60 -33.04
C GLY A 105 -1.14 -7.43 -31.50
N THR A 106 -0.22 -8.10 -30.81
CA THR A 106 -0.01 -8.03 -29.36
C THR A 106 0.94 -6.87 -29.02
N SER A 107 0.46 -5.89 -28.26
CA SER A 107 1.29 -4.81 -27.72
C SER A 107 2.08 -5.35 -26.52
N PRO A 108 3.42 -5.51 -26.61
CA PRO A 108 4.21 -6.12 -25.54
C PRO A 108 4.29 -5.23 -24.28
N TRP A 109 3.98 -3.94 -24.42
CA TRP A 109 4.16 -2.93 -23.37
C TRP A 109 3.05 -2.94 -22.31
N SER A 110 1.83 -3.39 -22.66
CA SER A 110 0.76 -3.56 -21.67
C SER A 110 1.08 -4.70 -20.71
N SER A 111 1.73 -5.76 -21.19
CA SER A 111 2.04 -6.95 -20.39
C SER A 111 3.14 -6.73 -19.35
N TYR A 112 4.14 -5.89 -19.62
CA TYR A 112 5.28 -5.72 -18.69
C TYR A 112 4.91 -4.97 -17.40
N PHE A 113 3.97 -4.01 -17.49
CA PHE A 113 3.53 -3.21 -16.33
C PHE A 113 2.35 -3.80 -15.57
N LEU A 114 1.70 -4.84 -16.10
CA LEU A 114 0.62 -5.57 -15.42
C LEU A 114 1.14 -6.66 -14.46
N ILE A 115 2.37 -7.13 -14.63
CA ILE A 115 2.95 -8.25 -13.85
C ILE A 115 3.46 -7.81 -12.46
N HIS A 116 3.60 -6.49 -12.23
CA HIS A 116 4.16 -5.94 -10.98
C HIS A 116 3.12 -5.20 -10.11
N ASN A 117 1.84 -5.58 -10.19
CA ASN A 117 0.82 -5.19 -9.21
C ASN A 117 0.73 -6.22 -8.09
#